data_AF-A0A2N2MMB7-F1
#
_entry.id   AF-A0A2N2MMB7-F1
#
_cell.length_a   1.000
_cell.length_b   1.000
_cell.length_c   1.000
_cell.angle_alpha   90.00
_cell.angle_beta   90.00
_cell.angle_gamma   90.00
#
_symmetry.space_group_name_H-M   'P 1'
#
loop_
_entity.id
_entity.type
_entity.pdbx_description
1 polymer ?
#
loop_
_entity_poly.entity_id
_entity_poly.type
_entity_poly.pdbx_seq_one_letter_code
_entity_poly.pdbx_strand_id
1 'polypeptide(L)'
;MKILYCWELGAGYGHLFRMLPITNALVAQGHFVQIAAPDRSHARDVFEPHGIAVWPAPAQQAPPRKLVYSLNYAQVLLRAGYWHAESLKERLLGWIRILETSAPDLVLAEHAPTALLAAQILGLIRAATGTGFSLPPNQAPMPTIQPWFEISPQTLLDAETRFLESVNPVLQSLGGKSLDQTADIFADAESFLCTLPELDHYQPRDTAAYTGPILYSPASNSPAWPKTRAPRIFMYMLAANRFFKPLLEALNSLDVTVLACATDLSEAECAGLSNQHIHITNLHVNLDEVSESCQLAILQGGFNAGAFLLLRGVPLLIIPLHLEQAMWGERLASQELGGVINLFQPAPDFRTKILTILKSQETAENVRNFSARYANFETQQAVQTILNRCNLLRTP
;
A
#
# COMPACT_ATOMS: atom_id res chain seq x y z
N MET A 1 -6.10 25.00 8.61
CA MET A 1 -6.64 24.66 7.28
C MET A 1 -7.63 23.53 7.43
N LYS A 2 -8.64 23.47 6.58
CA LYS A 2 -9.50 22.30 6.38
C LYS A 2 -8.83 21.36 5.39
N ILE A 3 -8.61 20.12 5.78
CA ILE A 3 -7.96 19.11 4.95
C ILE A 3 -8.91 17.94 4.81
N LEU A 4 -9.21 17.56 3.58
CA LEU A 4 -9.87 16.28 3.31
C LEU A 4 -8.82 15.28 2.85
N TYR A 5 -8.60 14.24 3.64
CA TYR A 5 -7.69 13.15 3.30
C TYR A 5 -8.48 11.99 2.69
N CYS A 6 -8.36 11.83 1.37
CA CYS A 6 -9.14 10.92 0.56
C CYS A 6 -8.38 9.61 0.34
N TRP A 7 -9.02 8.49 0.63
CA TRP A 7 -8.66 7.15 0.16
C TRP A 7 -9.78 6.62 -0.73
N GLU A 8 -9.44 5.93 -1.82
CA GLU A 8 -10.43 5.44 -2.80
C GLU A 8 -10.17 4.01 -3.27
N LEU A 9 -8.95 3.71 -3.73
CA LEU A 9 -8.62 2.43 -4.35
C LEU A 9 -7.76 1.56 -3.44
N GLY A 10 -7.94 0.25 -3.56
CA GLY A 10 -7.31 -0.73 -2.69
C GLY A 10 -8.19 -1.09 -1.50
N ALA A 11 -7.62 -1.85 -0.57
CA ALA A 11 -8.31 -2.35 0.61
C ALA A 11 -7.32 -2.60 1.74
N GLY A 12 -7.84 -2.79 2.95
CA GLY A 12 -7.08 -3.22 4.11
C GLY A 12 -6.38 -2.10 4.88
N TYR A 13 -5.87 -2.46 6.06
CA TYR A 13 -5.33 -1.53 7.05
C TYR A 13 -4.03 -0.82 6.64
N GLY A 14 -3.32 -1.31 5.61
CA GLY A 14 -2.07 -0.69 5.16
C GLY A 14 -2.25 0.79 4.76
N HIS A 15 -3.42 1.12 4.18
CA HIS A 15 -3.80 2.48 3.83
C HIS A 15 -4.06 3.33 5.09
N LEU A 16 -4.98 2.86 5.93
CA LEU A 16 -5.34 3.50 7.20
C LEU A 16 -4.13 3.78 8.11
N PHE A 17 -3.24 2.80 8.26
CA PHE A 17 -2.04 2.92 9.08
C PHE A 17 -0.96 3.81 8.48
N ARG A 18 -0.99 4.08 7.16
CA ARG A 18 -0.17 5.13 6.54
C ARG A 18 -0.73 6.51 6.84
N MET A 19 -2.04 6.66 6.69
CA MET A 19 -2.73 7.93 6.87
C MET A 19 -2.73 8.39 8.34
N LEU A 20 -2.78 7.47 9.30
CA LEU A 20 -2.96 7.77 10.73
C LEU A 20 -1.85 8.66 11.32
N PRO A 21 -0.54 8.35 11.18
CA PRO A 21 0.52 9.23 11.70
C PRO A 21 0.49 10.64 11.11
N ILE A 22 0.22 10.76 9.80
CA ILE A 22 0.11 12.05 9.10
C ILE A 22 -1.07 12.83 9.65
N THR A 23 -2.22 12.18 9.77
CA THR A 23 -3.46 12.81 10.22
C THR A 23 -3.35 13.31 11.66
N ASN A 24 -2.83 12.47 12.57
CA ASN A 24 -2.63 12.84 13.96
C ASN A 24 -1.69 14.03 14.10
N ALA A 25 -0.61 14.07 13.31
CA ALA A 25 0.31 15.19 13.33
C ALA A 25 -0.33 16.48 12.77
N LEU A 26 -1.12 16.39 11.69
CA LEU A 26 -1.85 17.55 11.15
C LEU A 26 -2.87 18.09 12.18
N VAL A 27 -3.61 17.21 12.84
CA VAL A 27 -4.55 17.61 13.92
C VAL A 27 -3.78 18.26 15.08
N ALA A 28 -2.64 17.72 15.47
CA ALA A 28 -1.80 18.29 16.54
C ALA A 28 -1.26 19.69 16.20
N GLN A 29 -1.09 20.04 14.92
CA GLN A 29 -0.76 21.40 14.47
C GLN A 29 -1.98 22.32 14.33
N GLY A 30 -3.18 21.86 14.71
CA GLY A 30 -4.41 22.65 14.67
C GLY A 30 -5.10 22.67 13.29
N HIS A 31 -4.76 21.76 12.38
CA HIS A 31 -5.54 21.57 11.16
C HIS A 31 -6.85 20.85 11.47
N PHE A 32 -7.91 21.23 10.76
CA PHE A 32 -9.17 20.50 10.78
C PHE A 32 -9.12 19.42 9.70
N VAL A 33 -8.91 18.17 10.11
CA VAL A 33 -8.76 17.05 9.17
C VAL A 33 -10.02 16.19 9.19
N GLN A 34 -10.46 15.79 8.01
CA GLN A 34 -11.52 14.82 7.80
C GLN A 34 -11.01 13.72 6.85
N ILE A 35 -11.52 12.51 7.00
CA ILE A 35 -11.17 11.38 6.14
C ILE A 35 -12.34 11.07 5.21
N ALA A 36 -12.08 10.75 3.96
CA ALA A 36 -13.04 10.08 3.08
C ALA A 36 -12.46 8.72 2.67
N ALA A 37 -13.15 7.61 2.97
CA ALA A 37 -12.64 6.26 2.75
C ALA A 37 -13.71 5.30 2.20
N PRO A 38 -13.34 4.28 1.39
CA PRO A 38 -14.28 3.29 0.86
C PRO A 38 -14.74 2.32 1.94
N ASP A 39 -13.84 1.95 2.85
CA ASP A 39 -14.11 1.07 3.98
C ASP A 39 -14.43 1.89 5.23
N ARG A 40 -15.68 2.33 5.31
CA ARG A 40 -16.12 3.20 6.39
C ARG A 40 -15.99 2.54 7.77
N SER A 41 -16.19 1.23 7.89
CA SER A 41 -16.17 0.58 9.21
C SER A 41 -14.77 0.65 9.80
N HIS A 42 -13.78 0.10 9.09
CA HIS A 42 -12.40 0.08 9.58
C HIS A 42 -11.81 1.49 9.68
N ALA A 43 -12.16 2.39 8.76
CA ALA A 43 -11.71 3.79 8.87
C ALA A 43 -12.26 4.46 10.13
N ARG A 44 -13.53 4.23 10.51
CA ARG A 44 -14.09 4.78 11.75
C ARG A 44 -13.38 4.23 12.98
N ASP A 45 -13.12 2.93 13.03
CA ASP A 45 -12.40 2.29 14.14
C ASP A 45 -11.00 2.88 14.33
N VAL A 46 -10.34 3.29 13.24
CA VAL A 46 -9.00 3.90 13.27
C VAL A 46 -9.05 5.40 13.61
N PHE A 47 -10.00 6.17 13.06
CA PHE A 47 -9.94 7.64 13.10
C PHE A 47 -10.90 8.30 14.10
N GLU A 48 -12.08 7.73 14.37
CA GLU A 48 -13.05 8.33 15.31
C GLU A 48 -12.54 8.40 16.76
N PRO A 49 -11.74 7.43 17.29
CA PRO A 49 -11.13 7.55 18.62
C PRO A 49 -10.23 8.79 18.78
N HIS A 50 -9.73 9.34 17.66
CA HIS A 50 -8.92 10.56 17.62
C HIS A 50 -9.75 11.81 17.29
N GLY A 51 -11.08 11.73 17.30
CA GLY A 51 -11.99 12.84 17.02
C GLY A 51 -12.06 13.26 15.55
N ILE A 52 -11.62 12.39 14.64
CA ILE A 52 -11.56 12.69 13.20
C ILE A 52 -12.80 12.11 12.50
N ALA A 53 -13.52 12.97 11.78
CA ALA A 53 -14.73 12.56 11.07
C ALA A 53 -14.40 11.74 9.81
N VAL A 54 -15.15 10.64 9.60
CA VAL A 54 -15.01 9.75 8.44
C VAL A 54 -16.23 9.81 7.53
N TRP A 55 -16.01 10.24 6.31
CA TRP A 55 -16.99 10.31 5.22
C TRP A 55 -16.90 9.04 4.36
N PRO A 56 -18.04 8.55 3.82
CA PRO A 56 -17.99 7.50 2.83
C PRO A 56 -17.41 8.06 1.52
N ALA A 57 -16.35 7.44 1.01
CA ALA A 57 -15.89 7.72 -0.35
C ALA A 57 -16.95 7.25 -1.38
N PRO A 58 -17.06 7.90 -2.56
CA PRO A 58 -17.97 7.47 -3.61
C PRO A 58 -17.68 6.04 -4.06
N ALA A 59 -18.67 5.16 -3.89
CA ALA A 59 -18.52 3.72 -4.10
C ALA A 59 -19.09 3.22 -5.44
N GLN A 60 -19.46 4.11 -6.38
CA GLN A 60 -20.08 3.69 -7.63
C GLN A 60 -19.14 2.75 -8.41
N GLN A 61 -19.62 1.53 -8.62
CA GLN A 61 -18.88 0.49 -9.34
C GLN A 61 -19.25 0.49 -10.81
N ALA A 62 -18.27 0.17 -11.66
CA ALA A 62 -18.53 -0.23 -13.03
C ALA A 62 -19.17 -1.62 -13.05
N PRO A 63 -19.93 -1.97 -14.10
CA PRO A 63 -20.35 -3.34 -14.32
C PRO A 63 -19.17 -4.32 -14.23
N PRO A 64 -19.36 -5.57 -13.77
CA PRO A 64 -18.28 -6.54 -13.78
C PRO A 64 -17.74 -6.75 -15.20
N ARG A 65 -16.42 -6.61 -15.36
CA ARG A 65 -15.74 -6.91 -16.64
C ARG A 65 -14.49 -7.73 -16.37
N LYS A 66 -14.37 -8.86 -17.06
CA LYS A 66 -13.13 -9.64 -17.06
C LYS A 66 -12.10 -8.91 -17.91
N LEU A 67 -11.03 -8.48 -17.26
CA LEU A 67 -9.87 -7.85 -17.89
C LEU A 67 -8.63 -8.73 -17.65
N VAL A 68 -7.73 -8.77 -18.62
CA VAL A 68 -6.39 -9.35 -18.47
C VAL A 68 -5.58 -8.57 -17.44
N TYR A 69 -4.52 -9.18 -16.91
CA TYR A 69 -3.62 -8.53 -15.95
C TYR A 69 -3.12 -7.18 -16.48
N SER A 70 -3.14 -6.17 -15.60
CA SER A 70 -2.80 -4.80 -15.95
C SER A 70 -1.31 -4.72 -16.29
N LEU A 71 -0.97 -4.09 -17.42
CA LEU A 71 0.40 -3.93 -17.89
C LEU A 71 1.10 -2.73 -17.24
N ASN A 72 0.37 -1.65 -17.01
CA ASN A 72 0.83 -0.43 -16.34
C ASN A 72 -0.29 0.15 -15.46
N TYR A 73 0.00 1.27 -14.78
CA TYR A 73 -0.93 1.92 -13.87
C TYR A 73 -2.25 2.36 -14.54
N ALA A 74 -2.22 2.79 -15.82
CA ALA A 74 -3.43 3.13 -16.55
C ALA A 74 -4.42 1.97 -16.64
N GLN A 75 -3.93 0.74 -16.86
CA GLN A 75 -4.77 -0.45 -16.82
C GLN A 75 -5.18 -0.88 -15.41
N VAL A 76 -4.47 -0.46 -14.37
CA VAL A 76 -4.95 -0.61 -12.98
C VAL A 76 -6.20 0.25 -12.80
N LEU A 77 -6.20 1.49 -13.29
CA LEU A 77 -7.37 2.38 -13.23
C LEU A 77 -8.52 1.89 -14.10
N LEU A 78 -8.25 1.41 -15.31
CA LEU A 78 -9.28 0.74 -16.12
C LEU A 78 -9.89 -0.43 -15.34
N ARG A 79 -9.08 -1.29 -14.71
CA ARG A 79 -9.59 -2.37 -13.84
C ARG A 79 -10.41 -1.88 -12.64
N ALA A 80 -10.09 -0.69 -12.11
CA ALA A 80 -10.88 -0.02 -11.07
C ALA A 80 -12.21 0.60 -11.58
N GLY A 81 -12.56 0.38 -12.85
CA GLY A 81 -13.84 0.75 -13.45
C GLY A 81 -13.80 1.97 -14.35
N TYR A 82 -12.63 2.57 -14.60
CA TYR A 82 -12.51 3.77 -15.43
C TYR A 82 -12.88 3.54 -16.90
N TRP A 83 -13.02 2.28 -17.34
CA TRP A 83 -13.49 1.92 -18.68
C TRP A 83 -14.98 2.23 -18.90
N HIS A 84 -15.76 2.40 -17.81
CA HIS A 84 -17.21 2.63 -17.89
C HIS A 84 -17.54 4.09 -17.62
N ALA A 85 -17.77 4.86 -18.68
CA ALA A 85 -17.96 6.30 -18.63
C ALA A 85 -19.04 6.75 -17.63
N GLU A 86 -20.20 6.07 -17.60
CA GLU A 86 -21.30 6.42 -16.68
C GLU A 86 -20.89 6.26 -15.22
N SER A 87 -20.30 5.11 -14.85
CA SER A 87 -19.87 4.87 -13.47
C SER A 87 -18.73 5.79 -13.05
N LEU A 88 -17.81 6.11 -13.96
CA LEU A 88 -16.74 7.08 -13.71
C LEU A 88 -17.31 8.50 -13.49
N LYS A 89 -18.27 8.91 -14.31
CA LYS A 89 -18.93 10.21 -14.19
C LYS A 89 -19.63 10.36 -12.83
N GLU A 90 -20.39 9.35 -12.42
CA GLU A 90 -21.06 9.34 -11.11
C GLU A 90 -20.05 9.36 -9.95
N ARG A 91 -18.93 8.65 -10.08
CA ARG A 91 -17.86 8.68 -9.07
C ARG A 91 -17.22 10.07 -8.95
N LEU A 92 -16.92 10.72 -10.08
CA LEU A 92 -16.41 12.10 -10.13
C LEU A 92 -17.41 13.07 -9.52
N LEU A 93 -18.70 12.98 -9.88
CA LEU A 93 -19.76 13.81 -9.30
C LEU A 93 -19.88 13.59 -7.78
N GLY A 94 -19.74 12.35 -7.31
CA GLY A 94 -19.71 12.04 -5.88
C GLY A 94 -18.56 12.75 -5.16
N TRP A 95 -17.35 12.70 -5.72
CA TRP A 95 -16.19 13.39 -5.15
C TRP A 95 -16.34 14.90 -5.20
N ILE A 96 -16.83 15.46 -6.31
CA ILE A 96 -17.12 16.90 -6.44
C ILE A 96 -18.06 17.34 -5.32
N ARG A 97 -19.18 16.63 -5.08
CA ARG A 97 -20.13 16.96 -4.01
C ARG A 97 -19.49 16.91 -2.62
N ILE A 98 -18.65 15.91 -2.34
CA ILE A 98 -17.92 15.81 -1.06
C ILE A 98 -16.98 17.01 -0.90
N LEU A 99 -16.24 17.38 -1.95
CA LEU A 99 -15.30 18.49 -1.92
C LEU A 99 -16.01 19.86 -1.78
N GLU A 100 -17.11 20.08 -2.49
CA GLU A 100 -17.93 21.29 -2.35
C GLU A 100 -18.55 21.39 -0.95
N THR A 101 -19.01 20.27 -0.38
CA THR A 101 -19.64 20.24 0.95
C THR A 101 -18.63 20.43 2.07
N SER A 102 -17.48 19.77 1.99
CA SER A 102 -16.42 19.87 3.01
C SER A 102 -15.62 21.17 2.89
N ALA A 103 -15.57 21.76 1.69
CA ALA A 103 -14.83 22.97 1.34
C ALA A 103 -13.40 22.95 1.91
N PRO A 104 -12.56 21.96 1.51
CA PRO A 104 -11.21 21.84 2.02
C PRO A 104 -10.31 22.90 1.40
N ASP A 105 -9.35 23.40 2.18
CA ASP A 105 -8.25 24.23 1.69
C ASP A 105 -7.20 23.36 0.96
N LEU A 106 -7.12 22.06 1.30
CA LEU A 106 -6.20 21.09 0.72
C LEU A 106 -6.87 19.72 0.61
N VAL A 107 -6.75 19.11 -0.57
CA VAL A 107 -7.09 17.70 -0.79
C VAL A 107 -5.80 16.89 -0.72
N LEU A 108 -5.71 16.02 0.29
CA LEU A 108 -4.61 15.05 0.40
C LEU A 108 -5.14 13.69 -0.08
N ALA A 109 -4.46 13.04 -1.02
CA ALA A 109 -4.95 11.81 -1.64
C ALA A 109 -4.04 10.62 -1.33
N GLU A 110 -4.60 9.54 -0.83
CA GLU A 110 -3.96 8.24 -0.71
C GLU A 110 -4.60 7.25 -1.69
N HIS A 111 -3.92 6.95 -2.80
CA HIS A 111 -4.47 6.09 -3.87
C HIS A 111 -5.92 6.47 -4.24
N ALA A 112 -6.18 7.79 -4.34
CA ALA A 112 -7.47 8.38 -4.66
C ALA A 112 -7.44 9.21 -5.95
N PRO A 113 -7.17 8.58 -7.11
CA PRO A 113 -7.04 9.27 -8.39
C PRO A 113 -8.31 10.01 -8.81
N THR A 114 -9.53 9.52 -8.52
CA THR A 114 -10.74 10.27 -8.86
C THR A 114 -10.90 11.50 -7.98
N ALA A 115 -10.49 11.43 -6.71
CA ALA A 115 -10.50 12.60 -5.82
C ALA A 115 -9.52 13.68 -6.30
N LEU A 116 -8.34 13.29 -6.81
CA LEU A 116 -7.39 14.21 -7.42
C LEU A 116 -7.95 14.89 -8.68
N LEU A 117 -8.64 14.13 -9.54
CA LEU A 117 -9.28 14.67 -10.74
C LEU A 117 -10.45 15.60 -10.39
N ALA A 118 -11.29 15.23 -9.42
CA ALA A 118 -12.37 16.08 -8.93
C ALA A 118 -11.85 17.39 -8.32
N ALA A 119 -10.77 17.31 -7.52
CA ALA A 119 -10.12 18.49 -6.96
C ALA A 119 -9.51 19.38 -8.05
N GLN A 120 -8.97 18.81 -9.13
CA GLN A 120 -8.47 19.56 -10.28
C GLN A 120 -9.60 20.29 -11.02
N ILE A 121 -10.75 19.64 -11.22
CA ILE A 121 -11.95 20.26 -11.81
C ILE A 121 -12.38 21.49 -11.00
N LEU A 122 -12.32 21.40 -9.67
CA LEU A 122 -12.70 22.48 -8.76
C LEU A 122 -11.57 23.51 -8.53
N GLY A 123 -10.39 23.34 -9.13
CA GLY A 123 -9.25 24.24 -8.93
C GLY A 123 -8.70 24.24 -7.50
N LEU A 124 -8.87 23.15 -6.75
CA LEU A 124 -8.39 23.01 -5.38
C LEU A 124 -6.90 22.65 -5.35
N ILE A 125 -6.25 23.02 -4.25
CA ILE A 125 -4.87 22.60 -3.95
C ILE A 125 -4.87 21.10 -3.66
N ARG A 126 -3.91 20.40 -4.26
CA ARG A 126 -3.82 18.94 -4.20
C ARG A 126 -2.45 18.48 -3.74
N ALA A 127 -2.45 17.41 -2.96
CA ALA A 127 -1.25 16.64 -2.65
C ALA A 127 -1.60 15.15 -2.64
N ALA A 128 -0.61 14.29 -2.86
CA ALA A 128 -0.78 12.85 -2.88
C ALA A 128 0.29 12.15 -2.05
N THR A 129 -0.13 11.19 -1.22
CA THR A 129 0.74 10.32 -0.44
C THR A 129 0.61 8.90 -0.94
N GLY A 130 1.70 8.16 -1.02
CA GLY A 130 1.61 6.77 -1.42
C GLY A 130 2.97 6.12 -1.64
N THR A 131 2.95 4.83 -1.97
CA THR A 131 4.14 4.09 -2.38
C THR A 131 4.39 4.29 -3.87
N GLY A 132 5.45 3.68 -4.38
CA GLY A 132 5.78 3.72 -5.79
C GLY A 132 4.66 3.23 -6.71
N PHE A 133 3.88 2.23 -6.26
CA PHE A 133 2.74 1.72 -7.03
C PHE A 133 1.61 2.74 -7.19
N SER A 134 1.20 3.40 -6.11
CA SER A 134 0.10 4.38 -6.13
C SER A 134 0.52 5.76 -6.65
N LEU A 135 1.83 6.04 -6.67
CA LEU A 135 2.46 7.23 -7.24
C LEU A 135 3.48 6.78 -8.29
N PRO A 136 3.04 6.35 -9.48
CA PRO A 136 3.93 5.85 -10.52
C PRO A 136 4.87 6.95 -11.04
N PRO A 137 5.99 6.59 -11.71
CA PRO A 137 6.89 7.57 -12.32
C PRO A 137 6.16 8.50 -13.29
N ASN A 138 6.51 9.78 -13.25
CA ASN A 138 5.98 10.80 -14.15
C ASN A 138 6.67 10.69 -15.52
N GLN A 139 6.22 9.73 -16.34
CA GLN A 139 6.72 9.51 -17.69
C GLN A 139 5.62 8.92 -18.59
N ALA A 140 5.78 9.08 -19.90
CA ALA A 140 4.97 8.43 -20.91
C ALA A 140 5.86 7.62 -21.89
N PRO A 141 5.56 6.33 -22.14
CA PRO A 141 4.50 5.58 -21.47
C PRO A 141 4.84 5.24 -20.01
N MET A 142 3.81 5.13 -19.18
CA MET A 142 3.82 4.61 -17.82
C MET A 142 4.53 3.26 -17.80
N PRO A 143 5.47 3.06 -16.86
CA PRO A 143 6.28 1.87 -16.81
C PRO A 143 5.46 0.62 -16.50
N THR A 144 6.00 -0.52 -16.91
CA THR A 144 5.39 -1.83 -16.66
C THR A 144 5.27 -2.12 -15.16
N ILE A 145 4.16 -2.74 -14.76
CA ILE A 145 3.99 -3.35 -13.42
C ILE A 145 4.22 -4.87 -13.44
N GLN A 146 4.79 -5.38 -14.52
CA GLN A 146 5.17 -6.78 -14.72
C GLN A 146 6.65 -6.85 -15.14
N PRO A 147 7.59 -6.52 -14.24
CA PRO A 147 9.02 -6.42 -14.57
C PRO A 147 9.66 -7.75 -15.02
N TRP A 148 8.98 -8.87 -14.84
CA TRP A 148 9.41 -10.21 -15.29
C TRP A 148 9.07 -10.50 -16.76
N PHE A 149 8.39 -9.59 -17.47
CA PHE A 149 8.12 -9.72 -18.90
C PHE A 149 8.74 -8.56 -19.68
N GLU A 150 9.25 -8.86 -20.87
CA GLU A 150 9.59 -7.85 -21.87
C GLU A 150 8.30 -7.38 -22.55
N ILE A 151 7.93 -6.12 -22.30
CA ILE A 151 6.75 -5.49 -22.89
C ILE A 151 7.21 -4.31 -23.73
N SER A 152 6.79 -4.28 -25.00
CA SER A 152 7.20 -3.21 -25.90
C SER A 152 6.65 -1.85 -25.43
N PRO A 153 7.40 -0.74 -25.62
CA PRO A 153 6.91 0.60 -25.31
C PRO A 153 5.58 0.92 -26.00
N GLN A 154 5.38 0.46 -27.24
CA GLN A 154 4.13 0.67 -27.97
C GLN A 154 2.93 0.00 -27.26
N THR A 155 3.11 -1.21 -26.73
CA THR A 155 2.03 -1.91 -26.00
C THR A 155 1.64 -1.17 -24.71
N LEU A 156 2.62 -0.57 -24.01
CA LEU A 156 2.35 0.26 -22.84
C LEU A 156 1.63 1.56 -23.23
N LEU A 157 2.03 2.17 -24.34
CA LEU A 157 1.38 3.37 -24.87
C LEU A 157 -0.07 3.08 -25.28
N ASP A 158 -0.35 1.97 -25.98
CA ASP A 158 -1.71 1.58 -26.37
C ASP A 158 -2.62 1.34 -25.14
N ALA A 159 -2.04 0.88 -24.03
CA ALA A 159 -2.75 0.74 -22.76
C ALA A 159 -3.17 2.10 -22.18
N GLU A 160 -2.32 3.12 -22.29
CA GLU A 160 -2.65 4.48 -21.85
C GLU A 160 -3.62 5.18 -22.79
N THR A 161 -3.46 5.04 -24.11
CA THR A 161 -4.39 5.63 -25.08
C THR A 161 -5.83 5.23 -24.77
N ARG A 162 -6.08 3.94 -24.52
CA ARG A 162 -7.41 3.43 -24.13
C ARG A 162 -7.93 4.02 -22.81
N PHE A 163 -7.03 4.30 -21.86
CA PHE A 163 -7.40 4.97 -20.63
C PHE A 163 -7.83 6.41 -20.92
N LEU A 164 -7.02 7.17 -21.66
CA LEU A 164 -7.31 8.56 -22.02
C LEU A 164 -8.60 8.70 -22.82
N GLU A 165 -8.82 7.82 -23.80
CA GLU A 165 -10.05 7.74 -24.61
C GLU A 165 -11.31 7.54 -23.74
N SER A 166 -11.18 6.82 -22.62
CA SER A 166 -12.29 6.57 -21.69
C SER A 166 -12.51 7.73 -20.72
N VAL A 167 -11.44 8.36 -20.25
CA VAL A 167 -11.48 9.34 -19.15
C VAL A 167 -11.71 10.76 -19.64
N ASN A 168 -11.04 11.18 -20.72
CA ASN A 168 -11.08 12.56 -21.20
C ASN A 168 -12.49 13.05 -21.56
N PRO A 169 -13.35 12.27 -22.25
CA PRO A 169 -14.72 12.69 -22.53
C PRO A 169 -15.53 12.94 -21.24
N VAL A 170 -15.30 12.13 -20.20
CA VAL A 170 -15.98 12.29 -18.91
C VAL A 170 -15.51 13.56 -18.21
N LEU A 171 -14.19 13.81 -18.15
CA LEU A 171 -13.63 15.03 -17.58
C LEU A 171 -14.18 16.28 -18.28
N GLN A 172 -14.16 16.31 -19.61
CA GLN A 172 -14.71 17.42 -20.41
C GLN A 172 -16.19 17.66 -20.12
N SER A 173 -16.99 16.59 -19.99
CA SER A 173 -18.42 16.71 -19.68
C SER A 173 -18.72 17.34 -18.31
N LEU A 174 -17.72 17.37 -17.42
CA LEU A 174 -17.78 17.98 -16.09
C LEU A 174 -16.98 19.29 -15.99
N GLY A 175 -16.56 19.86 -17.12
CA GLY A 175 -15.77 21.11 -17.16
C GLY A 175 -14.29 20.94 -16.82
N GLY A 176 -13.80 19.70 -16.69
CA GLY A 176 -12.39 19.39 -16.46
C GLY A 176 -11.54 19.49 -17.73
N LYS A 177 -10.22 19.64 -17.53
CA LYS A 177 -9.23 19.57 -18.61
C LYS A 177 -8.99 18.11 -19.01
N SER A 178 -8.77 17.86 -20.30
CA SER A 178 -8.23 16.57 -20.76
C SER A 178 -6.83 16.34 -20.19
N LEU A 179 -6.51 15.07 -19.99
CA LEU A 179 -5.15 14.59 -19.72
C LEU A 179 -4.46 14.30 -21.05
N ASP A 180 -3.21 14.71 -21.20
CA ASP A 180 -2.37 14.38 -22.36
C ASP A 180 -1.72 13.00 -22.17
N GLN A 181 -1.46 12.62 -20.92
CA GLN A 181 -0.88 11.35 -20.49
C GLN A 181 -1.46 10.91 -19.14
N THR A 182 -1.34 9.63 -18.78
CA THR A 182 -1.90 9.11 -17.50
C THR A 182 -1.26 9.80 -16.29
N ALA A 183 0.00 10.22 -16.40
CA ALA A 183 0.73 10.88 -15.31
C ALA A 183 0.09 12.22 -14.89
N ASP A 184 -0.67 12.85 -15.80
CA ASP A 184 -1.26 14.16 -15.55
C ASP A 184 -2.34 14.15 -14.45
N ILE A 185 -2.83 12.97 -14.05
CA ILE A 185 -3.65 12.81 -12.83
C ILE A 185 -2.95 13.45 -11.62
N PHE A 186 -1.62 13.34 -11.57
CA PHE A 186 -0.77 13.83 -10.48
C PHE A 186 -0.08 15.16 -10.80
N ALA A 187 -0.23 15.69 -12.02
CA ALA A 187 0.36 16.97 -12.39
C ALA A 187 -0.12 18.06 -11.41
N ASP A 188 0.77 18.97 -11.03
CA ASP A 188 0.54 20.05 -10.05
C ASP A 188 0.10 19.62 -8.64
N ALA A 189 0.06 18.31 -8.35
CA ALA A 189 -0.14 17.81 -7.00
C ALA A 189 1.22 17.59 -6.32
N GLU A 190 1.39 18.14 -5.12
CA GLU A 190 2.57 17.83 -4.30
C GLU A 190 2.62 16.33 -4.01
N SER A 191 3.69 15.66 -4.39
CA SER A 191 3.80 14.19 -4.29
C SER A 191 4.73 13.78 -3.15
N PHE A 192 4.18 13.05 -2.18
CA PHE A 192 4.90 12.46 -1.06
C PHE A 192 5.10 10.97 -1.30
N LEU A 193 6.24 10.64 -1.89
CA LEU A 193 6.62 9.27 -2.18
C LEU A 193 7.09 8.58 -0.88
N CYS A 194 6.14 7.91 -0.21
CA CYS A 194 6.25 7.31 1.11
C CYS A 194 6.94 5.94 1.06
N THR A 195 8.14 5.90 0.46
CA THR A 195 8.98 4.70 0.32
C THR A 195 10.46 5.11 0.37
N LEU A 196 11.35 4.13 0.33
CA LEU A 196 12.78 4.30 0.12
C LEU A 196 13.14 3.92 -1.33
N PRO A 197 14.24 4.46 -1.89
CA PRO A 197 14.66 4.15 -3.26
C PRO A 197 14.77 2.63 -3.54
N GLU A 198 15.34 1.87 -2.59
CA GLU A 198 15.50 0.43 -2.69
C GLU A 198 14.16 -0.33 -2.64
N LEU A 199 13.15 0.26 -2.00
CA LEU A 199 11.83 -0.36 -1.82
C LEU A 199 10.79 0.12 -2.84
N ASP A 200 11.14 1.06 -3.71
CA ASP A 200 10.26 1.54 -4.77
C ASP A 200 9.94 0.42 -5.77
N HIS A 201 8.65 0.21 -6.05
CA HIS A 201 8.16 -0.76 -7.01
C HIS A 201 8.83 -0.61 -8.38
N TYR A 202 9.12 0.62 -8.79
CA TYR A 202 9.66 0.96 -10.12
C TYR A 202 11.19 1.15 -10.14
N GLN A 203 11.91 0.65 -9.13
CA GLN A 203 13.35 0.93 -8.91
C GLN A 203 13.61 2.39 -8.48
N PRO A 204 14.85 2.73 -8.03
CA PRO A 204 15.20 4.10 -7.70
C PRO A 204 14.98 5.04 -8.88
N ARG A 205 14.37 6.19 -8.61
CA ARG A 205 14.07 7.24 -9.61
C ARG A 205 15.01 8.41 -9.40
N ASP A 206 15.69 8.86 -10.45
CA ASP A 206 16.72 9.90 -10.38
C ASP A 206 16.20 11.26 -9.87
N THR A 207 14.95 11.60 -10.20
CA THR A 207 14.36 12.92 -9.92
C THR A 207 13.33 12.92 -8.80
N ALA A 208 13.09 11.76 -8.15
CA ALA A 208 12.04 11.67 -7.14
C ALA A 208 12.53 12.09 -5.75
N ALA A 209 11.71 12.92 -5.08
CA ALA A 209 11.88 13.22 -3.67
C ALA A 209 11.24 12.10 -2.81
N TYR A 210 12.06 11.17 -2.33
CA TYR A 210 11.62 10.13 -1.41
C TYR A 210 11.36 10.72 -0.03
N THR A 211 10.10 10.68 0.41
CA THR A 211 9.70 11.15 1.74
C THR A 211 10.07 10.14 2.84
N GLY A 212 10.19 8.87 2.48
CA GLY A 212 10.39 7.77 3.42
C GLY A 212 9.07 7.14 3.87
N PRO A 213 9.10 5.87 4.33
CA PRO A 213 7.90 5.12 4.67
C PRO A 213 7.21 5.68 5.92
N ILE A 214 5.88 5.78 5.84
CA ILE A 214 5.05 6.17 6.98
C ILE A 214 4.56 4.89 7.65
N LEU A 215 5.16 4.60 8.80
CA LEU A 215 5.01 3.34 9.50
C LEU A 215 4.22 3.52 10.79
N TYR A 216 3.47 2.49 11.14
CA TYR A 216 2.68 2.45 12.37
C TYR A 216 2.72 1.04 12.95
N SER A 217 2.92 0.98 14.26
CA SER A 217 2.89 -0.24 15.06
C SER A 217 1.94 -0.01 16.24
N PRO A 218 0.92 -0.85 16.45
CA PRO A 218 0.05 -0.75 17.61
C PRO A 218 0.83 -1.02 18.90
N ALA A 219 0.79 -0.09 19.87
CA ALA A 219 1.53 -0.24 21.12
C ALA A 219 0.91 -1.27 22.11
N SER A 220 -0.38 -1.59 21.98
CA SER A 220 -1.14 -2.30 23.03
C SER A 220 -1.25 -3.81 22.86
N ASN A 221 -0.65 -4.40 21.81
CA ASN A 221 -0.87 -5.81 21.45
C ASN A 221 0.45 -6.58 21.34
N SER A 222 1.05 -6.91 22.47
CA SER A 222 2.31 -7.68 22.51
C SER A 222 2.18 -9.06 21.84
N PRO A 223 3.18 -9.49 21.05
CA PRO A 223 3.15 -10.76 20.34
C PRO A 223 3.22 -11.97 21.29
N ALA A 224 2.21 -12.83 21.22
CA ALA A 224 2.16 -14.09 21.98
C ALA A 224 2.92 -15.22 21.25
N TRP A 225 4.25 -15.15 21.25
CA TRP A 225 5.08 -16.21 20.67
C TRP A 225 4.95 -17.54 21.43
N PRO A 226 4.79 -18.68 20.74
CA PRO A 226 4.93 -19.99 21.37
C PRO A 226 6.31 -20.16 22.03
N LYS A 227 6.35 -20.84 23.19
CA LYS A 227 7.55 -20.99 24.02
C LYS A 227 8.46 -22.11 23.52
N THR A 228 9.11 -21.91 22.38
CA THR A 228 10.09 -22.84 21.81
C THR A 228 11.45 -22.18 21.60
N ARG A 229 12.49 -22.97 21.29
CA ARG A 229 13.84 -22.49 20.92
C ARG A 229 14.07 -22.44 19.41
N ALA A 230 13.08 -22.85 18.61
CA ALA A 230 13.16 -22.90 17.16
C ALA A 230 13.09 -21.48 16.54
N PRO A 231 13.62 -21.28 15.32
CA PRO A 231 13.62 -19.99 14.66
C PRO A 231 12.23 -19.34 14.57
N ARG A 232 12.14 -18.04 14.85
CA ARG A 232 10.85 -17.32 14.89
C ARG A 232 10.49 -16.74 13.53
N ILE A 233 9.30 -17.09 13.04
CA ILE A 233 8.70 -16.59 11.80
C ILE A 233 7.44 -15.81 12.13
N PHE A 234 7.38 -14.57 11.69
CA PHE A 234 6.14 -13.78 11.71
C PHE A 234 5.40 -13.96 10.39
N MET A 235 4.11 -14.30 10.43
CA MET A 235 3.27 -14.41 9.24
C MET A 235 2.14 -13.38 9.31
N TYR A 236 1.95 -12.56 8.28
CA TYR A 236 0.81 -11.66 8.19
C TYR A 236 0.17 -11.71 6.80
N MET A 237 -1.00 -12.36 6.74
CA MET A 237 -1.75 -12.58 5.52
C MET A 237 -3.21 -12.91 5.82
N LEU A 238 -4.08 -12.77 4.83
CA LEU A 238 -5.48 -13.15 4.96
C LEU A 238 -5.62 -14.67 4.82
N ALA A 239 -6.48 -15.28 5.61
CA ALA A 239 -6.84 -16.69 5.50
C ALA A 239 -7.55 -17.00 4.18
N ALA A 240 -8.22 -16.01 3.57
CA ALA A 240 -8.80 -16.10 2.24
C ALA A 240 -7.75 -16.28 1.11
N ASN A 241 -6.47 -16.05 1.38
CA ASN A 241 -5.42 -16.32 0.41
C ASN A 241 -5.32 -17.82 0.12
N ARG A 242 -5.31 -18.19 -1.17
CA ARG A 242 -5.23 -19.60 -1.61
C ARG A 242 -4.04 -20.37 -1.03
N PHE A 243 -2.98 -19.66 -0.66
CA PHE A 243 -1.76 -20.24 -0.10
C PHE A 243 -1.74 -20.34 1.43
N PHE A 244 -2.73 -19.79 2.14
CA PHE A 244 -2.75 -19.78 3.60
C PHE A 244 -2.64 -21.19 4.20
N LYS A 245 -3.53 -22.11 3.81
CA LYS A 245 -3.52 -23.48 4.33
C LYS A 245 -2.28 -24.28 3.89
N PRO A 246 -1.90 -24.32 2.60
CA PRO A 246 -0.66 -24.99 2.17
C PRO A 246 0.59 -24.46 2.88
N LEU A 247 0.67 -23.14 3.13
CA LEU A 247 1.77 -22.54 3.86
C LEU A 247 1.78 -22.96 5.33
N LEU A 248 0.61 -22.96 5.98
CA LEU A 248 0.48 -23.41 7.37
C LEU A 248 0.90 -24.88 7.53
N GLU A 249 0.52 -25.74 6.57
CA GLU A 249 0.97 -27.13 6.51
C GLU A 249 2.50 -27.23 6.34
N ALA A 250 3.09 -26.43 5.45
CA ALA A 250 4.54 -26.38 5.28
C ALA A 250 5.25 -25.91 6.55
N LEU A 251 4.74 -24.87 7.22
CA LEU A 251 5.28 -24.36 8.48
C LEU A 251 5.20 -25.41 9.61
N ASN A 252 4.11 -26.17 9.70
CA ASN A 252 3.97 -27.27 10.66
C ASN A 252 4.97 -28.42 10.42
N SER A 253 5.47 -28.57 9.21
CA SER A 253 6.50 -29.58 8.86
C SER A 253 7.93 -29.12 9.16
N LEU A 254 8.10 -27.87 9.58
CA LEU A 254 9.39 -27.26 9.86
C LEU A 254 9.62 -27.13 11.38
N ASP A 255 10.89 -27.19 11.79
CA ASP A 255 11.30 -26.87 13.16
C ASP A 255 11.42 -25.34 13.30
N VAL A 256 10.27 -24.67 13.42
CA VAL A 256 10.14 -23.20 13.53
C VAL A 256 9.05 -22.82 14.55
N THR A 257 9.16 -21.63 15.11
CA THR A 257 8.13 -20.99 15.92
C THR A 257 7.38 -19.98 15.06
N VAL A 258 6.06 -20.05 14.96
CA VAL A 258 5.27 -19.12 14.13
C VAL A 258 4.32 -18.29 14.98
N LEU A 259 4.31 -16.99 14.72
CA LEU A 259 3.24 -16.08 15.08
C LEU A 259 2.54 -15.62 13.81
N ALA A 260 1.28 -15.98 13.64
CA ALA A 260 0.49 -15.65 12.47
C ALA A 260 -0.63 -14.65 12.80
N CYS A 261 -0.68 -13.55 12.06
CA CYS A 261 -1.80 -12.62 12.05
C CYS A 261 -2.66 -12.90 10.82
N ALA A 262 -3.92 -13.29 11.04
CA ALA A 262 -4.94 -13.51 10.02
C ALA A 262 -6.23 -12.80 10.42
N THR A 263 -6.35 -11.53 10.01
CA THR A 263 -7.39 -10.60 10.50
C THR A 263 -8.81 -10.91 10.04
N ASP A 264 -8.96 -11.81 9.06
CA ASP A 264 -10.24 -12.28 8.53
C ASP A 264 -10.78 -13.54 9.22
N LEU A 265 -10.07 -14.06 10.23
CA LEU A 265 -10.52 -15.17 11.06
C LEU A 265 -11.24 -14.70 12.33
N SER A 266 -12.16 -15.52 12.83
CA SER A 266 -12.68 -15.41 14.19
C SER A 266 -11.69 -15.96 15.23
N GLU A 267 -11.85 -15.55 16.49
CA GLU A 267 -11.03 -16.06 17.60
C GLU A 267 -11.08 -17.59 17.72
N ALA A 268 -12.25 -18.20 17.48
CA ALA A 268 -12.43 -19.65 17.51
C ALA A 268 -11.66 -20.36 16.38
N GLU A 269 -11.65 -19.80 15.17
CA GLU A 269 -10.87 -20.33 14.05
C GLU A 269 -9.37 -20.19 14.30
N CYS A 270 -8.92 -19.05 14.84
CA CYS A 270 -7.54 -18.85 15.27
C CYS A 270 -7.10 -19.90 16.29
N ALA A 271 -7.93 -20.16 17.30
CA ALA A 271 -7.65 -21.18 18.32
C ALA A 271 -7.59 -22.59 17.72
N GLY A 272 -8.51 -22.93 16.81
CA GLY A 272 -8.55 -24.25 16.17
C GLY A 272 -7.39 -24.54 15.22
N LEU A 273 -6.74 -23.51 14.67
CA LEU A 273 -5.57 -23.63 13.80
C LEU A 273 -4.23 -23.49 14.55
N SER A 274 -4.26 -22.98 15.78
CA SER A 274 -3.07 -22.84 16.64
C SER A 274 -2.63 -24.19 17.21
N ASN A 275 -1.34 -24.32 17.53
CA ASN A 275 -0.76 -25.50 18.17
C ASN A 275 0.47 -25.12 19.01
N GLN A 276 1.25 -26.11 19.46
CA GLN A 276 2.42 -25.91 20.32
C GLN A 276 3.56 -25.08 19.71
N HIS A 277 3.62 -24.93 18.39
CA HIS A 277 4.67 -24.19 17.67
C HIS A 277 4.13 -23.06 16.78
N ILE A 278 2.81 -23.01 16.56
CA ILE A 278 2.14 -21.95 15.79
C ILE A 278 1.06 -21.30 16.64
N HIS A 279 1.17 -20.00 16.87
CA HIS A 279 0.08 -19.19 17.42
C HIS A 279 -0.54 -18.34 16.31
N ILE A 280 -1.87 -18.40 16.18
CA ILE A 280 -2.62 -17.56 15.24
C ILE A 280 -3.50 -16.59 16.02
N THR A 281 -3.51 -15.33 15.59
CA THR A 281 -4.37 -14.26 16.10
C THR A 281 -5.04 -13.52 14.94
N ASN A 282 -6.23 -12.98 15.18
CA ASN A 282 -6.92 -12.07 14.26
C ASN A 282 -6.66 -10.60 14.57
N LEU A 283 -5.82 -10.30 15.57
CA LEU A 283 -5.45 -8.94 15.95
C LEU A 283 -4.13 -8.52 15.29
N HIS A 284 -4.00 -7.22 15.02
CA HIS A 284 -2.70 -6.64 14.72
C HIS A 284 -1.83 -6.67 15.97
N VAL A 285 -0.56 -7.03 15.81
CA VAL A 285 0.42 -7.11 16.90
C VAL A 285 1.42 -5.97 16.84
N ASN A 286 2.08 -5.70 17.96
CA ASN A 286 3.17 -4.75 18.07
C ASN A 286 4.38 -5.24 17.24
N LEU A 287 4.66 -4.55 16.13
CA LEU A 287 5.75 -4.91 15.23
C LEU A 287 7.13 -4.60 15.81
N ASP A 288 7.25 -3.66 16.75
CA ASP A 288 8.52 -3.39 17.45
C ASP A 288 8.95 -4.66 18.20
N GLU A 289 8.08 -5.22 19.04
CA GLU A 289 8.34 -6.45 19.79
C GLU A 289 8.50 -7.69 18.89
N VAL A 290 7.77 -7.75 17.76
CA VAL A 290 7.98 -8.80 16.76
C VAL A 290 9.40 -8.74 16.21
N SER A 291 9.88 -7.54 15.88
CA SER A 291 11.17 -7.36 15.21
C SER A 291 12.39 -7.71 16.07
N GLU A 292 12.26 -7.71 17.40
CA GLU A 292 13.37 -8.01 18.34
C GLU A 292 13.92 -9.44 18.18
N SER A 293 13.10 -10.38 17.72
CA SER A 293 13.46 -11.79 17.69
C SER A 293 12.96 -12.56 16.47
N CYS A 294 12.21 -11.90 15.59
CA CYS A 294 11.79 -12.47 14.31
C CYS A 294 12.99 -12.64 13.37
N GLN A 295 13.12 -13.81 12.76
CA GLN A 295 14.21 -14.13 11.82
C GLN A 295 13.76 -14.16 10.36
N LEU A 296 12.44 -14.22 10.12
CA LEU A 296 11.83 -14.14 8.79
C LEU A 296 10.39 -13.67 8.94
N ALA A 297 9.97 -12.71 8.12
CA ALA A 297 8.57 -12.33 8.02
C ALA A 297 7.97 -12.78 6.69
N ILE A 298 6.85 -13.51 6.76
CA ILE A 298 6.07 -13.96 5.60
C ILE A 298 4.85 -13.06 5.47
N LEU A 299 4.74 -12.30 4.38
CA LEU A 299 3.72 -11.28 4.21
C LEU A 299 2.94 -11.49 2.91
N GLN A 300 1.63 -11.20 2.93
CA GLN A 300 0.83 -11.21 1.69
C GLN A 300 1.22 -10.09 0.70
N GLY A 301 1.91 -9.06 1.18
CA GLY A 301 2.30 -7.89 0.39
C GLY A 301 1.90 -6.55 1.01
N GLY A 302 1.94 -6.44 2.34
CA GLY A 302 1.79 -5.17 3.03
C GLY A 302 3.09 -4.38 3.02
N PHE A 303 3.21 -3.39 2.13
CA PHE A 303 4.41 -2.56 2.01
C PHE A 303 4.87 -1.99 3.36
N ASN A 304 3.97 -1.36 4.13
CA ASN A 304 4.36 -0.71 5.39
C ASN A 304 4.88 -1.74 6.42
N ALA A 305 4.20 -2.86 6.61
CA ALA A 305 4.62 -3.90 7.57
C ALA A 305 5.98 -4.51 7.17
N GLY A 306 6.20 -4.76 5.88
CA GLY A 306 7.48 -5.30 5.44
C GLY A 306 8.60 -4.25 5.44
N ALA A 307 8.34 -2.99 5.08
CA ALA A 307 9.31 -1.91 5.24
C ALA A 307 9.72 -1.72 6.71
N PHE A 308 8.76 -1.80 7.63
CA PHE A 308 9.02 -1.78 9.07
C PHE A 308 10.00 -2.89 9.48
N LEU A 309 9.71 -4.13 9.08
CA LEU A 309 10.50 -5.30 9.46
C LEU A 309 11.89 -5.29 8.80
N LEU A 310 12.01 -4.88 7.54
CA LEU A 310 13.29 -4.73 6.85
C LEU A 310 14.18 -3.67 7.50
N LEU A 311 13.62 -2.52 7.89
CA LEU A 311 14.35 -1.48 8.62
C LEU A 311 14.90 -1.98 9.96
N ARG A 312 14.26 -3.00 10.54
CA ARG A 312 14.70 -3.69 11.76
C ARG A 312 15.53 -4.96 11.49
N GLY A 313 15.99 -5.16 10.26
CA GLY A 313 16.91 -6.24 9.93
C GLY A 313 16.25 -7.61 9.76
N VAL A 314 14.93 -7.66 9.54
CA VAL A 314 14.19 -8.91 9.31
C VAL A 314 13.97 -9.13 7.82
N PRO A 315 14.48 -10.23 7.23
CA PRO A 315 14.25 -10.56 5.82
C PRO A 315 12.79 -10.93 5.57
N LEU A 316 12.34 -10.77 4.33
CA LEU A 316 10.93 -10.98 3.95
C LEU A 316 10.74 -12.18 3.02
N LEU A 317 9.58 -12.83 3.10
CA LEU A 317 9.03 -13.68 2.05
C LEU A 317 7.65 -13.13 1.66
N ILE A 318 7.52 -12.60 0.44
CA ILE A 318 6.26 -12.07 -0.07
C ILE A 318 5.46 -13.18 -0.76
N ILE A 319 4.20 -13.33 -0.35
CA ILE A 319 3.24 -14.28 -0.92
C ILE A 319 2.09 -13.47 -1.54
N PRO A 320 2.28 -12.99 -2.78
CA PRO A 320 1.40 -12.00 -3.36
C PRO A 320 0.01 -12.57 -3.65
N LEU A 321 -1.01 -11.74 -3.43
CA LEU A 321 -2.36 -11.91 -3.94
C LEU A 321 -2.61 -11.07 -5.20
N HIS A 322 -1.90 -9.94 -5.33
CA HIS A 322 -2.08 -8.98 -6.42
C HIS A 322 -0.74 -8.64 -7.11
N LEU A 323 -0.83 -8.08 -8.33
CA LEU A 323 0.36 -7.71 -9.12
C LEU A 323 1.26 -6.70 -8.39
N GLU A 324 0.68 -5.73 -7.67
CA GLU A 324 1.42 -4.75 -6.87
C GLU A 324 2.36 -5.43 -5.88
N GLN A 325 1.84 -6.44 -5.17
CA GLN A 325 2.58 -7.22 -4.19
C GLN A 325 3.64 -8.11 -4.85
N ALA A 326 3.33 -8.67 -6.02
CA ALA A 326 4.29 -9.47 -6.79
C ALA A 326 5.45 -8.60 -7.29
N MET A 327 5.15 -7.43 -7.85
CA MET A 327 6.14 -6.44 -8.29
C MET A 327 7.06 -6.03 -7.15
N TRP A 328 6.50 -5.78 -5.96
CA TRP A 328 7.30 -5.44 -4.79
C TRP A 328 8.15 -6.62 -4.30
N GLY A 329 7.59 -7.83 -4.26
CA GLY A 329 8.33 -9.04 -3.90
C GLY A 329 9.52 -9.31 -4.84
N GLU A 330 9.34 -9.12 -6.14
CA GLU A 330 10.42 -9.23 -7.14
C GLU A 330 11.49 -8.15 -6.94
N ARG A 331 11.10 -6.92 -6.57
CA ARG A 331 12.04 -5.86 -6.21
C ARG A 331 12.90 -6.21 -5.01
N LEU A 332 12.32 -6.86 -3.99
CA LEU A 332 13.05 -7.32 -2.81
C LEU A 332 13.98 -8.49 -3.15
N ALA A 333 13.48 -9.44 -3.95
CA ALA A 333 14.24 -10.62 -4.36
C ALA A 333 15.47 -10.24 -5.21
N SER A 334 15.34 -9.27 -6.13
CA SER A 334 16.48 -8.82 -6.97
C SER A 334 17.60 -8.11 -6.20
N GLN A 335 17.36 -7.78 -4.93
CA GLN A 335 18.34 -7.18 -4.02
C GLN A 335 18.75 -8.13 -2.89
N GLU A 336 18.29 -9.38 -2.93
CA GLU A 336 18.53 -10.36 -1.86
C GLU A 336 18.11 -9.83 -0.47
N LEU A 337 17.05 -9.02 -0.40
CA LEU A 337 16.44 -8.58 0.86
C LEU A 337 15.37 -9.55 1.38
N GLY A 338 15.13 -10.61 0.62
CA GLY A 338 14.06 -11.56 0.88
C GLY A 338 13.76 -12.38 -0.37
N GLY A 339 12.56 -12.96 -0.42
CA GLY A 339 12.08 -13.68 -1.59
C GLY A 339 10.61 -13.42 -1.88
N VAL A 340 10.17 -13.91 -3.02
CA VAL A 340 8.77 -13.87 -3.45
C VAL A 340 8.32 -15.23 -3.93
N ILE A 341 7.06 -15.56 -3.68
CA ILE A 341 6.37 -16.68 -4.31
C ILE A 341 5.76 -16.19 -5.61
N ASN A 342 6.03 -16.91 -6.71
CA ASN A 342 5.48 -16.55 -8.00
C ASN A 342 3.93 -16.60 -7.97
N LEU A 343 3.30 -15.45 -8.23
CA LEU A 343 1.84 -15.28 -8.22
C LEU A 343 1.11 -16.26 -9.16
N PHE A 344 1.76 -16.70 -10.23
CA PHE A 344 1.21 -17.59 -11.24
C PHE A 344 1.52 -19.06 -10.98
N GLN A 345 2.35 -19.38 -9.99
CA GLN A 345 2.67 -20.76 -9.63
C GLN A 345 1.48 -21.40 -8.90
N PRO A 346 0.96 -22.56 -9.36
CA PRO A 346 -0.17 -23.22 -8.69
C PRO A 346 0.21 -23.82 -7.33
N ALA A 347 1.38 -24.45 -7.24
CA ALA A 347 1.87 -25.15 -6.06
C ALA A 347 3.34 -24.76 -5.80
N PRO A 348 3.59 -23.76 -4.95
CA PRO A 348 4.93 -23.35 -4.54
C PRO A 348 5.54 -24.34 -3.54
N ASP A 349 6.86 -24.54 -3.62
CA ASP A 349 7.61 -25.21 -2.55
C ASP A 349 7.95 -24.21 -1.44
N PHE A 350 7.00 -24.00 -0.53
CA PHE A 350 7.16 -23.10 0.60
C PHE A 350 8.31 -23.53 1.51
N ARG A 351 8.46 -24.83 1.74
CA ARG A 351 9.47 -25.38 2.65
C ARG A 351 10.87 -25.00 2.19
N THR A 352 11.17 -25.27 0.92
CA THR A 352 12.47 -24.92 0.35
C THR A 352 12.68 -23.42 0.37
N LYS A 353 11.68 -22.62 -0.05
CA LYS A 353 11.82 -21.16 -0.09
C LYS A 353 12.11 -20.55 1.30
N ILE A 354 11.38 -20.98 2.32
CA ILE A 354 11.56 -20.53 3.72
C ILE A 354 12.96 -20.91 4.22
N LEU A 355 13.36 -22.17 4.04
CA LEU A 355 14.67 -22.64 4.50
C LEU A 355 15.83 -21.97 3.77
N THR A 356 15.68 -21.68 2.47
CA THR A 356 16.70 -20.95 1.70
C THR A 356 16.92 -19.56 2.28
N ILE A 357 15.85 -18.81 2.55
CA ILE A 357 15.97 -17.46 3.11
C ILE A 357 16.59 -17.51 4.51
N LEU A 358 16.11 -18.40 5.39
CA LEU A 358 16.62 -18.54 6.76
C LEU A 358 18.11 -18.92 6.83
N LYS A 359 18.62 -19.66 5.82
CA LYS A 359 20.02 -20.13 5.78
C LYS A 359 20.94 -19.24 4.94
N SER A 360 20.40 -18.25 4.23
CA SER A 360 21.17 -17.40 3.32
C SER A 360 22.00 -16.38 4.12
N GLN A 361 23.33 -16.55 4.09
CA GLN A 361 24.25 -15.56 4.66
C GLN A 361 24.20 -14.24 3.89
N GLU A 362 24.11 -14.31 2.57
CA GLU A 362 23.98 -13.14 1.68
C GLU A 362 22.73 -12.33 2.00
N THR A 363 21.57 -12.98 2.11
CA THR A 363 20.32 -12.28 2.48
C THR A 363 20.43 -11.65 3.87
N ALA A 364 21.01 -12.36 4.84
CA ALA A 364 21.22 -11.82 6.17
C ALA A 364 22.18 -10.61 6.18
N GLU A 365 23.25 -10.64 5.38
CA GLU A 365 24.19 -9.53 5.21
C GLU A 365 23.53 -8.32 4.55
N ASN A 366 22.81 -8.53 3.45
CA ASN A 366 22.16 -7.46 2.70
C ASN A 366 21.07 -6.76 3.53
N VAL A 367 20.27 -7.53 4.28
CA VAL A 367 19.26 -6.97 5.19
C VAL A 367 19.90 -6.21 6.35
N ARG A 368 21.02 -6.71 6.92
CA ARG A 368 21.78 -5.95 7.94
C ARG A 368 22.34 -4.65 7.37
N ASN A 369 22.91 -4.68 6.17
CA ASN A 369 23.44 -3.50 5.50
C ASN A 369 22.35 -2.47 5.19
N PHE A 370 21.18 -2.94 4.75
CA PHE A 370 20.00 -2.11 4.52
C PHE A 370 19.52 -1.46 5.82
N SER A 371 19.33 -2.25 6.89
CA SER A 371 18.93 -1.73 8.21
C SER A 371 19.95 -0.72 8.76
N ALA A 372 21.25 -1.01 8.66
CA ALA A 372 22.32 -0.12 9.10
C ALA A 372 22.34 1.21 8.33
N ARG A 373 22.10 1.20 7.02
CA ARG A 373 21.99 2.42 6.19
C ARG A 373 20.90 3.35 6.68
N TYR A 374 19.80 2.79 7.18
CA TYR A 374 18.63 3.51 7.65
C TYR A 374 18.48 3.49 9.17
N ALA A 375 19.57 3.29 9.93
CA ALA A 375 19.53 3.17 11.39
C ALA A 375 18.94 4.41 12.10
N ASN A 376 19.08 5.59 11.48
CA ASN A 376 18.55 6.87 11.99
C ASN A 376 17.22 7.26 11.34
N PHE A 377 16.61 6.38 10.54
CA PHE A 377 15.32 6.66 9.93
C PHE A 377 14.23 6.66 11.00
N GLU A 378 13.45 7.74 11.04
CA GLU A 378 12.28 7.87 11.91
C GLU A 378 11.08 8.29 11.08
N THR A 379 9.96 7.57 11.21
CA THR A 379 8.71 7.95 10.54
C THR A 379 8.27 9.37 10.88
N GLN A 380 8.57 9.86 12.09
CA GLN A 380 8.26 11.22 12.54
C GLN A 380 8.93 12.28 11.66
N GLN A 381 10.13 12.03 11.13
CA GLN A 381 10.83 12.96 10.23
C GLN A 381 10.14 13.01 8.86
N ALA A 382 9.73 11.86 8.34
CA ALA A 382 8.95 11.75 7.09
C ALA A 382 7.59 12.46 7.24
N VAL A 383 6.89 12.21 8.34
CA VAL A 383 5.64 12.91 8.70
C VAL A 383 5.89 14.41 8.78
N GLN A 384 6.89 14.89 9.51
CA GLN A 384 7.17 16.32 9.63
C GLN A 384 7.48 16.98 8.27
N THR A 385 8.15 16.26 7.36
CA THR A 385 8.37 16.73 5.99
C THR A 385 7.06 16.95 5.25
N ILE A 386 6.12 16.00 5.33
CA ILE A 386 4.78 16.14 4.75
C ILE A 386 4.08 17.36 5.34
N LEU A 387 4.06 17.51 6.67
CA LEU A 387 3.40 18.64 7.32
C LEU A 387 3.96 19.99 6.89
N ASN A 388 5.29 20.12 6.88
CA ASN A 388 5.96 21.35 6.47
C ASN A 388 5.58 21.73 5.03
N ARG A 389 5.56 20.76 4.12
CA ARG A 389 5.16 20.98 2.72
C ARG A 389 3.67 21.32 2.60
N CYS A 390 2.78 20.60 3.29
CA CYS A 390 1.35 20.93 3.34
C CYS A 390 1.10 22.36 3.82
N ASN A 391 1.85 22.84 4.81
CA ASN A 391 1.75 24.21 5.32
C ASN A 391 2.19 25.27 4.30
N LEU A 392 3.14 24.96 3.42
CA LEU A 392 3.63 25.87 2.38
C LEU A 392 2.66 26.01 1.20
N LEU A 393 1.89 24.95 0.90
CA LEU A 393 0.87 24.96 -0.14
C LEU A 393 -0.26 26.00 0.11
N ARG A 394 -0.29 26.60 1.30
CA ARG A 394 -1.22 27.65 1.74
C ARG A 394 -1.02 29.01 1.06
N THR A 395 0.06 29.19 0.30
CA THR A 395 0.48 30.52 -0.18
C THR A 395 0.31 30.60 -1.70
N PRO A 396 -0.62 31.45 -2.21
CA PRO A 396 -0.54 31.90 -3.61
C PRO A 396 0.73 32.69 -3.87
#